data_AF-A0A2E5WMF4-F1
#
_entry.id   AF-A0A2E5WMF4-F1
#
_cell.length_a   1.000
_cell.length_b   1.000
_cell.length_c   1.000
_cell.angle_alpha   90.00
_cell.angle_beta   90.00
_cell.angle_gamma   90.00
#
_symmetry.space_group_name_H-M   'P 1'
#
loop_
_entity.id
_entity.type
_entity.pdbx_description
1 polymer ?
#
loop_
_entity_poly.entity_id
_entity_poly.type
_entity_poly.pdbx_seq_one_letter_code
_entity_poly.pdbx_strand_id
1 'polypeptide(L)'
;MLSNFFSKKILESQIVKVPLELDSINAISDFAIDFENNYQNRKKLPIYIYFKKDHPILNLPIHFNILYRRLMDANCFFKFYFEALPVNLKFAYLPNKSFEIKDYIKEESAVEKSDQDFQVNKIGDKPLNNVEIELDELRDKFKRLFISKDIESNSYSKIIKYVLSSFLIIFSIGVLSLAVFHINPTININFKPASTSIEQVLNIALVDKNIEDQEIDDYLLNRLELFDVKLEKVVHKSNFSSTGKNFTGENAKGEIEVVNTSGKTYNFVPYTRFQTQSGLIFRSQESVEILPGSLKQPYKTKVLVQADTLDLLGNPVGDLGNIPVNTRLNVPGLNQSSQKSIYATTVQDFTGGTTQVEKFVLDSDLKSAEVFLLNDLKSKIPDLFESYLEESFEKNNIQLEILNFDEAIELKNIEYIIDQNLIGQKTDGFQGEIKADIYAKSISKKDLENIAKMQLEKSVAPYNNLDFIDFPDMTYRLSRLPLNPKVQILTLVVKGVQTFDLNKHPDFTIDSVTKVLENQKGVLPNTLEEFFRNQEAIAQSKIEISPFWRKSIPSNIKNVEINYEK
;
A
#
# COMPACT_ATOMS: atom_id res chain seq x y z
N MET A 1 -9.08 -7.93 15.81
CA MET A 1 -8.33 -7.01 16.71
C MET A 1 -8.47 -5.54 16.33
N LEU A 2 -8.50 -5.18 15.04
CA LEU A 2 -8.64 -3.78 14.59
C LEU A 2 -9.97 -3.10 14.98
N SER A 3 -11.09 -3.83 15.08
CA SER A 3 -12.41 -3.23 15.42
C SER A 3 -12.49 -2.62 16.82
N ASN A 4 -11.69 -3.12 17.78
CA ASN A 4 -11.71 -2.64 19.17
C ASN A 4 -10.85 -1.39 19.41
N PHE A 5 -9.84 -1.14 18.57
CA PHE A 5 -8.97 0.03 18.71
C PHE A 5 -9.67 1.32 18.26
N PHE A 6 -10.58 1.22 17.28
CA PHE A 6 -11.24 2.39 16.67
C PHE A 6 -12.61 2.72 17.29
N SER A 7 -13.27 1.77 17.96
CA SER A 7 -14.62 1.97 18.52
C SER A 7 -14.70 3.11 19.55
N LYS A 8 -13.61 3.37 20.29
CA LYS A 8 -13.58 4.38 21.35
C LYS A 8 -13.26 5.79 20.86
N LYS A 9 -12.46 5.94 19.79
CA LYS A 9 -12.01 7.25 19.25
C LYS A 9 -13.04 7.86 18.28
N ILE A 10 -13.88 7.03 17.66
CA ILE A 10 -14.92 7.44 16.70
C ILE A 10 -16.14 8.10 17.38
N LEU A 11 -16.31 7.91 18.70
CA LEU A 11 -17.45 8.47 19.43
C LEU A 11 -17.42 10.00 19.62
N GLU A 12 -16.28 10.66 19.41
CA GLU A 12 -16.10 12.08 19.77
C GLU A 12 -15.88 13.03 18.58
N SER A 13 -15.62 12.54 17.36
CA SER A 13 -15.44 13.39 16.17
C SER A 13 -16.36 12.97 15.02
N GLN A 14 -17.16 13.90 14.50
CA GLN A 14 -17.96 13.73 13.26
C GLN A 14 -17.11 13.57 11.97
N ILE A 15 -15.82 13.29 12.13
CA ILE A 15 -14.82 13.16 11.08
C ILE A 15 -13.99 11.93 11.44
N VAL A 16 -13.95 10.94 10.54
CA VAL A 16 -13.03 9.81 10.65
C VAL A 16 -11.78 10.18 9.87
N LYS A 17 -10.69 10.48 10.57
CA LYS A 17 -9.36 10.63 9.98
C LYS A 17 -8.64 9.30 10.12
N VAL A 18 -8.34 8.64 9.00
CA VAL A 18 -7.56 7.41 8.99
C VAL A 18 -6.15 7.76 8.52
N PRO A 19 -5.15 7.82 9.42
CA PRO A 19 -3.76 7.79 9.00
C PRO A 19 -3.49 6.37 8.48
N LEU A 20 -3.31 6.23 7.17
CA LEU A 20 -3.02 4.93 6.58
C LEU A 20 -1.51 4.69 6.60
N GLU A 21 -1.09 3.75 7.43
CA GLU A 21 0.16 2.99 7.28
C GLU A 21 -0.15 1.65 6.58
N LEU A 22 -1.09 1.65 5.63
CA LEU A 22 -1.47 0.46 4.87
C LEU A 22 -0.73 0.47 3.53
N ASP A 23 0.28 -0.40 3.42
CA ASP A 23 1.20 -0.40 2.29
C ASP A 23 0.65 -1.13 1.04
N SER A 24 -0.56 -1.71 1.10
CA SER A 24 -1.16 -2.47 0.00
C SER A 24 -2.59 -2.03 -0.37
N ILE A 25 -2.91 -2.12 -1.66
CA ILE A 25 -4.24 -1.81 -2.22
C ILE A 25 -5.32 -2.70 -1.61
N ASN A 26 -4.99 -3.97 -1.35
CA ASN A 26 -5.92 -4.93 -0.76
C ASN A 26 -6.26 -4.54 0.69
N ALA A 27 -5.28 -4.12 1.50
CA ALA A 27 -5.53 -3.70 2.87
C ALA A 27 -6.44 -2.45 2.94
N ILE A 28 -6.28 -1.49 2.03
CA ILE A 28 -7.15 -0.30 1.96
C ILE A 28 -8.56 -0.67 1.47
N SER A 29 -8.65 -1.58 0.50
CA SER A 29 -9.93 -2.10 -0.02
C SER A 29 -10.70 -2.84 1.06
N ASP A 30 -10.04 -3.75 1.78
CA ASP A 30 -10.65 -4.55 2.83
C ASP A 30 -11.08 -3.68 4.01
N PHE A 31 -10.29 -2.65 4.35
CA PHE A 31 -10.68 -1.64 5.34
C PHE A 31 -11.96 -0.90 4.92
N ALA A 32 -12.07 -0.49 3.65
CA ALA A 32 -13.24 0.24 3.16
C ALA A 32 -14.51 -0.64 3.20
N ILE A 33 -14.40 -1.91 2.83
CA ILE A 33 -15.50 -2.89 2.87
C ILE A 33 -15.90 -3.20 4.31
N ASP A 34 -14.94 -3.42 5.21
CA ASP A 34 -15.21 -3.67 6.63
C ASP A 34 -15.84 -2.43 7.31
N PHE A 35 -15.40 -1.23 6.95
CA PHE A 35 -16.00 0.02 7.42
C PHE A 35 -17.44 0.18 6.92
N GLU A 36 -17.73 -0.15 5.66
CA GLU A 36 -19.10 -0.13 5.13
C GLU A 36 -20.00 -1.09 5.93
N ASN A 37 -19.60 -2.36 6.02
CA ASN A 37 -20.39 -3.42 6.66
C ASN A 37 -20.69 -3.14 8.14
N ASN A 38 -19.73 -2.56 8.87
CA ASN A 38 -19.88 -2.33 10.31
C ASN A 38 -20.62 -1.02 10.66
N TYR A 39 -20.79 -0.09 9.72
CA TYR A 39 -21.29 1.26 10.03
C TYR A 39 -22.49 1.74 9.16
N GLN A 40 -23.11 0.84 8.36
CA GLN A 40 -24.22 1.13 7.43
C GLN A 40 -25.41 1.95 7.98
N ASN A 41 -25.64 1.97 9.30
CA ASN A 41 -26.78 2.68 9.90
C ASN A 41 -26.53 4.16 10.23
N ARG A 42 -25.39 4.75 9.83
CA ARG A 42 -25.09 6.18 10.11
C ARG A 42 -25.10 7.01 8.82
N LYS A 43 -25.71 8.20 8.89
CA LYS A 43 -25.80 9.19 7.79
C LYS A 43 -24.47 9.30 7.05
N LYS A 44 -24.52 9.40 5.72
CA LYS A 44 -23.40 9.59 4.76
C LYS A 44 -22.31 10.55 5.29
N LEU A 45 -21.39 10.04 6.09
CA LEU A 45 -20.26 10.81 6.59
C LEU A 45 -19.13 10.70 5.57
N PRO A 46 -18.50 11.82 5.18
CA PRO A 46 -17.35 11.76 4.29
C PRO A 46 -16.18 11.06 4.99
N ILE A 47 -15.58 10.08 4.31
CA ILE A 47 -14.37 9.38 4.74
C ILE A 47 -13.18 10.15 4.18
N TYR A 48 -12.24 10.51 5.05
CA TYR A 48 -11.05 11.26 4.68
C TYR A 48 -9.83 10.35 4.66
N ILE A 49 -9.22 10.23 3.48
CA ILE A 49 -8.04 9.40 3.24
C ILE A 49 -6.84 10.32 3.04
N TYR A 50 -5.82 10.18 3.88
CA TYR A 50 -4.59 10.97 3.83
C TYR A 50 -3.44 10.11 3.32
N PHE A 51 -2.76 10.55 2.26
CA PHE A 51 -1.54 9.92 1.77
C PHE A 51 -0.32 10.78 2.11
N LYS A 52 0.70 10.15 2.71
CA LYS A 52 2.03 10.76 2.91
C LYS A 52 2.70 11.01 1.57
N LYS A 53 3.62 11.98 1.54
CA LYS A 53 4.54 12.17 0.42
C LYS A 53 5.27 10.85 0.14
N ASP A 54 5.31 10.43 -1.12
CA ASP A 54 5.95 9.20 -1.62
C ASP A 54 5.24 7.86 -1.30
N HIS A 55 3.96 7.88 -0.90
CA HIS A 55 3.20 6.65 -0.68
C HIS A 55 3.18 5.74 -1.94
N PRO A 56 3.50 4.43 -1.85
CA PRO A 56 3.70 3.56 -3.03
C PRO A 56 2.54 3.54 -4.03
N ILE A 57 1.31 3.63 -3.54
CA ILE A 57 0.07 3.68 -4.34
C ILE A 57 0.01 4.93 -5.25
N LEU A 58 0.65 6.04 -4.87
CA LEU A 58 0.68 7.28 -5.66
C LEU A 58 1.70 7.24 -6.79
N ASN A 59 2.70 6.36 -6.70
CA ASN A 59 3.78 6.26 -7.68
C ASN A 59 3.38 5.49 -8.95
N LEU A 60 2.24 4.80 -8.94
CA LEU A 60 1.71 4.03 -10.07
C LEU A 60 0.26 4.42 -10.37
N PRO A 61 -0.02 5.13 -11.48
CA PRO A 61 -1.38 5.57 -11.84
C PRO A 61 -2.43 4.44 -11.90
N ILE A 62 -2.01 3.23 -12.23
CA ILE A 62 -2.85 2.03 -12.26
C ILE A 62 -3.35 1.66 -10.87
N HIS A 63 -2.49 1.74 -9.85
CA HIS A 63 -2.84 1.40 -8.47
C HIS A 63 -3.87 2.36 -7.88
N PHE A 64 -3.70 3.66 -8.13
CA PHE A 64 -4.69 4.65 -7.72
C PHE A 64 -6.04 4.45 -8.43
N ASN A 65 -6.05 4.14 -9.74
CA ASN A 65 -7.28 3.87 -10.47
C ASN A 65 -8.02 2.61 -10.00
N ILE A 66 -7.29 1.54 -9.65
CA ILE A 66 -7.85 0.32 -9.07
C ILE A 66 -8.48 0.63 -7.72
N LEU A 67 -7.74 1.33 -6.85
CA LEU A 67 -8.23 1.75 -5.54
C LEU A 67 -9.49 2.63 -5.68
N TYR A 68 -9.46 3.61 -6.58
CA TYR A 68 -10.59 4.50 -6.84
C TYR A 68 -11.84 3.74 -7.30
N ARG A 69 -11.71 2.80 -8.25
CA ARG A 69 -12.84 1.98 -8.70
C ARG A 69 -13.45 1.17 -7.56
N ARG A 70 -12.62 0.49 -6.77
CA ARG A 70 -13.08 -0.31 -5.62
C ARG A 70 -13.77 0.55 -4.56
N LEU A 71 -13.28 1.77 -4.32
CA LEU A 71 -13.91 2.71 -3.39
C LEU A 71 -15.25 3.25 -3.93
N MET A 72 -15.37 3.46 -5.25
CA MET A 72 -16.62 3.91 -5.86
C MET A 72 -17.71 2.83 -5.82
N ASP A 73 -17.34 1.56 -5.81
CA ASP A 73 -18.28 0.44 -5.62
C ASP A 73 -18.85 0.41 -4.18
N ALA A 74 -18.13 0.96 -3.19
CA ALA A 74 -18.50 0.96 -1.77
C ALA A 74 -19.53 2.04 -1.36
N ASN A 75 -20.22 2.68 -2.31
CA ASN A 75 -21.31 3.67 -2.12
C ASN A 75 -21.07 4.78 -1.05
N CYS A 76 -19.80 5.11 -0.78
CA CYS A 76 -19.36 6.04 0.25
C CYS A 76 -18.81 7.35 -0.37
N PHE A 77 -18.88 8.46 0.37
CA PHE A 77 -18.26 9.73 -0.06
C PHE A 77 -16.82 9.80 0.45
N PHE A 78 -15.84 9.80 -0.45
CA PHE A 78 -14.43 9.90 -0.10
C PHE A 78 -13.87 11.29 -0.41
N LYS A 79 -13.05 11.82 0.49
CA LYS A 79 -12.20 13.00 0.23
C LYS A 79 -10.74 12.61 0.43
N PHE A 80 -9.93 12.82 -0.60
CA PHE A 80 -8.51 12.50 -0.59
C PHE A 80 -7.69 13.75 -0.27
N TYR A 81 -6.70 13.60 0.60
CA TYR A 81 -5.71 14.64 0.91
C TYR A 81 -4.32 14.11 0.63
N PHE A 82 -3.52 14.94 -0.05
CA PHE A 82 -2.14 14.64 -0.40
C PHE A 82 -1.24 15.65 0.29
N GLU A 83 -0.16 15.16 0.91
CA GLU A 83 0.84 16.03 1.54
C GLU A 83 1.67 16.81 0.49
N ALA A 84 1.82 16.26 -0.72
CA ALA A 84 2.31 16.94 -1.92
C ALA A 84 1.78 16.22 -3.18
N LEU A 85 1.43 16.96 -4.24
CA LEU A 85 1.01 16.40 -5.53
C LEU A 85 2.23 15.86 -6.31
N PRO A 86 2.25 14.57 -6.70
CA PRO A 86 3.29 14.05 -7.59
C PRO A 86 3.25 14.74 -8.97
N VAL A 87 4.43 15.08 -9.51
CA VAL A 87 4.61 15.83 -10.76
C VAL A 87 4.01 15.12 -12.00
N ASN A 88 3.70 13.81 -11.91
CA ASN A 88 3.30 12.97 -13.05
C ASN A 88 1.85 12.42 -13.02
N LEU A 89 0.98 12.89 -12.11
CA LEU A 89 -0.43 12.46 -12.11
C LEU A 89 -1.23 13.15 -13.23
N LYS A 90 -1.27 12.53 -14.41
CA LYS A 90 -2.24 12.87 -15.47
C LYS A 90 -3.55 12.11 -15.23
N PHE A 91 -4.58 12.83 -14.77
CA PHE A 91 -5.93 12.25 -14.65
C PHE A 91 -6.55 12.07 -16.03
N ALA A 92 -6.59 10.83 -16.53
CA ALA A 92 -7.38 10.48 -17.70
C ALA A 92 -8.85 10.30 -17.27
N TYR A 93 -9.70 11.26 -17.65
CA TYR A 93 -11.18 11.19 -17.70
C TYR A 93 -11.89 10.54 -16.50
N LEU A 94 -12.35 11.37 -15.55
CA LEU A 94 -13.30 10.97 -14.51
C LEU A 94 -14.68 11.58 -14.80
N PRO A 95 -15.76 10.79 -14.89
CA PRO A 95 -17.10 11.33 -15.11
C PRO A 95 -17.64 12.03 -13.84
N ASN A 96 -18.30 13.16 -14.06
CA ASN A 96 -18.90 14.07 -13.09
C ASN A 96 -19.37 13.47 -11.75
N LYS A 97 -18.68 13.84 -10.66
CA LYS A 97 -19.24 14.32 -9.37
C LYS A 97 -18.12 15.04 -8.60
N SER A 98 -18.47 16.17 -7.98
CA SER A 98 -17.60 17.23 -7.43
C SER A 98 -16.29 16.77 -6.77
N PHE A 99 -15.16 17.16 -7.35
CA PHE A 99 -13.81 17.06 -6.80
C PHE A 99 -13.37 18.46 -6.32
N GLU A 100 -12.87 18.59 -5.08
CA GLU A 100 -12.35 19.86 -4.53
C GLU A 100 -10.94 19.61 -3.99
N ILE A 101 -9.91 20.14 -4.66
CA ILE A 101 -8.50 20.08 -4.23
C ILE A 101 -8.19 21.35 -3.43
N LYS A 102 -7.62 21.20 -2.23
CA LYS A 102 -7.07 22.32 -1.45
C LYS A 102 -5.65 21.99 -1.02
N ASP A 103 -4.69 22.75 -1.52
CA ASP A 103 -3.29 22.66 -1.14
C ASP A 103 -3.03 23.44 0.17
N TYR A 104 -2.14 22.92 1.01
CA TYR A 104 -1.65 23.59 2.21
C TYR A 104 -0.13 23.71 2.10
N ILE A 105 0.36 24.86 1.65
CA ILE A 105 1.81 25.15 1.63
C ILE A 105 2.14 25.93 2.90
N LYS A 106 2.97 25.34 3.77
CA LYS A 106 3.70 26.08 4.81
C LYS A 106 4.96 26.63 4.16
N GLU A 107 5.05 27.95 4.04
CA GLU A 107 6.27 28.65 3.63
C GLU A 107 7.36 28.48 4.71
N GLU A 108 8.47 27.86 4.33
CA GLU A 108 9.75 28.09 5.00
C GLU A 108 10.85 28.16 3.93
N SER A 109 11.65 29.21 4.07
CA SER A 109 12.60 29.78 3.12
C SER A 109 13.88 28.96 2.95
N ALA A 110 14.40 28.88 1.71
CA ALA A 110 15.63 29.54 1.27
C ALA A 110 16.46 28.74 0.22
N VAL A 111 17.07 29.53 -0.68
CA VAL A 111 18.33 29.30 -1.42
C VAL A 111 18.29 28.70 -2.85
N GLU A 112 18.89 29.53 -3.73
CA GLU A 112 19.61 29.32 -4.99
C GLU A 112 18.91 28.99 -6.31
N LYS A 113 19.03 29.98 -7.20
CA LYS A 113 18.85 29.91 -8.65
C LYS A 113 19.96 29.07 -9.27
N SER A 114 19.60 28.15 -10.16
CA SER A 114 20.44 27.79 -11.30
C SER A 114 19.58 27.73 -12.55
N ASP A 115 19.90 28.60 -13.50
CA ASP A 115 19.33 28.65 -14.85
C ASP A 115 19.70 27.39 -15.63
N GLN A 116 18.70 26.68 -16.18
CA GLN A 116 18.84 25.99 -17.45
C GLN A 116 17.51 26.01 -18.22
N ASP A 117 17.56 26.67 -19.37
CA ASP A 117 16.48 26.78 -20.35
C ASP A 117 16.10 25.42 -20.94
N PHE A 118 14.81 25.10 -20.90
CA PHE A 118 14.18 24.14 -21.81
C PHE A 118 12.99 24.82 -22.48
N GLN A 119 13.18 25.22 -23.74
CA GLN A 119 12.14 25.80 -24.60
C GLN A 119 11.15 24.70 -25.02
N VAL A 120 9.90 24.83 -24.57
CA VAL A 120 8.74 24.11 -25.10
C VAL A 120 8.17 24.91 -26.26
N ASN A 121 8.19 24.35 -27.47
CA ASN A 121 7.50 24.91 -28.63
C ASN A 121 6.00 24.94 -28.38
N LYS A 122 5.45 26.15 -28.21
CA LYS A 122 4.02 26.44 -28.33
C LYS A 122 3.62 26.41 -29.81
N ILE A 123 2.65 25.56 -30.12
CA ILE A 123 1.80 25.71 -31.30
C ILE A 123 0.94 26.95 -31.07
N GLY A 124 1.09 27.95 -31.92
CA GLY A 124 0.30 29.17 -31.94
C GLY A 124 -0.22 29.41 -33.35
N ASP A 125 -1.54 29.41 -33.46
CA ASP A 125 -2.31 29.85 -34.61
C ASP A 125 -1.94 31.27 -35.05
N LYS A 126 -1.88 31.50 -36.37
CA LYS A 126 -2.25 32.76 -37.07
C LYS A 126 -2.17 32.57 -38.61
N PRO A 127 -2.82 33.45 -39.40
CA PRO A 127 -3.83 33.06 -40.38
C PRO A 127 -3.36 33.15 -41.83
N LEU A 128 -4.19 32.59 -42.73
CA LEU A 128 -4.13 32.81 -44.17
C LEU A 128 -4.12 34.31 -44.49
N ASN A 129 -3.08 34.76 -45.17
CA ASN A 129 -3.13 35.93 -46.04
C ASN A 129 -2.19 35.73 -47.23
N ASN A 130 -2.79 35.83 -48.41
CA ASN A 130 -2.28 36.27 -49.70
C ASN A 130 -0.76 36.38 -49.86
N VAL A 131 -0.23 35.45 -50.64
CA VAL A 131 0.99 35.67 -51.42
C VAL A 131 0.65 35.30 -52.87
N GLU A 132 0.25 36.33 -53.60
CA GLU A 132 0.20 36.36 -55.06
C GLU A 132 1.66 36.40 -55.54
N ILE A 133 2.21 35.24 -55.90
CA ILE A 133 3.51 35.14 -56.58
C ILE A 133 3.26 35.07 -58.08
N GLU A 134 3.89 36.02 -58.74
CA GLU A 134 4.02 36.28 -60.17
C GLU A 134 4.08 35.02 -61.04
N LEU A 135 2.99 34.77 -61.76
CA LEU A 135 2.93 33.81 -62.87
C LEU A 135 3.52 34.35 -64.18
N ASP A 136 4.03 35.59 -64.19
CA ASP A 136 4.60 36.22 -65.39
C ASP A 136 6.12 36.02 -65.55
N GLU A 137 6.87 35.72 -64.49
CA GLU A 137 8.32 35.39 -64.62
C GLU A 137 8.59 33.95 -65.11
N LEU A 138 7.66 33.01 -64.90
CA LEU A 138 7.77 31.64 -65.42
C LEU A 138 7.40 31.55 -66.90
N ARG A 139 6.56 32.47 -67.40
CA ARG A 139 6.10 32.47 -68.81
C ARG A 139 7.18 32.98 -69.77
N ASP A 140 8.02 33.91 -69.33
CA ASP A 140 9.14 34.43 -70.13
C ASP A 140 10.38 33.51 -70.12
N LYS A 141 10.53 32.69 -69.07
CA LYS A 141 11.60 31.68 -69.01
C LYS A 141 11.31 30.46 -69.88
N PHE A 142 10.04 30.08 -70.05
CA PHE A 142 9.64 28.99 -70.95
C PHE A 142 9.64 29.39 -72.44
N LYS A 143 9.43 30.66 -72.77
CA LYS A 143 9.48 31.14 -74.18
C LYS A 143 10.89 31.29 -74.75
N ARG A 144 11.93 31.38 -73.91
CA ARG A 144 13.35 31.49 -74.36
C ARG A 144 14.07 30.15 -74.52
N LEU A 145 13.44 29.02 -74.19
CA LEU A 145 14.07 27.69 -74.27
C LEU A 145 13.74 26.90 -75.55
N PHE A 146 12.88 27.40 -76.44
CA PHE A 146 12.40 26.62 -77.61
C PHE A 146 12.62 27.22 -78.99
N ILE A 147 13.46 28.26 -79.17
CA ILE A 147 13.81 28.72 -80.53
C ILE A 147 15.31 28.99 -80.67
N SER A 148 15.85 28.41 -81.74
CA SER A 148 17.20 28.50 -82.30
C SER A 148 18.25 27.51 -81.75
N LYS A 149 18.33 26.36 -82.43
CA LYS A 149 19.64 25.81 -82.78
C LYS A 149 19.56 25.13 -84.12
N ASP A 150 20.32 25.68 -85.07
CA ASP A 150 20.52 25.12 -86.40
C ASP A 150 20.93 23.65 -86.31
N ILE A 151 20.23 22.84 -87.11
CA ILE A 151 20.45 21.41 -87.25
C ILE A 151 21.68 21.23 -88.15
N GLU A 152 22.86 21.22 -87.55
CA GLU A 152 24.01 20.58 -88.17
C GLU A 152 23.78 19.05 -88.21
N SER A 153 23.97 18.47 -89.40
CA SER A 153 23.66 17.08 -89.75
C SER A 153 24.48 16.01 -89.00
N ASN A 154 25.31 16.39 -88.03
CA ASN A 154 25.96 15.46 -87.09
C ASN A 154 25.16 15.21 -85.78
N SER A 155 24.03 15.90 -85.57
CA SER A 155 23.19 15.75 -84.37
C SER A 155 22.17 14.60 -84.43
N TYR A 156 21.86 14.08 -85.62
CA TYR A 156 20.96 12.93 -85.78
C TYR A 156 21.51 11.66 -85.12
N SER A 157 22.82 11.44 -85.14
CA SER A 157 23.44 10.27 -84.50
C SER A 157 23.37 10.30 -82.97
N LYS A 158 23.39 11.49 -82.36
CA LYS A 158 23.28 11.65 -80.89
C LYS A 158 21.83 11.50 -80.44
N ILE A 159 20.87 12.10 -81.14
CA ILE A 159 19.43 11.95 -80.83
C ILE A 159 18.98 10.50 -81.02
N ILE A 160 19.39 9.84 -82.12
CA ILE A 160 19.11 8.42 -82.35
C ILE A 160 19.71 7.55 -81.24
N LYS A 161 20.95 7.85 -80.78
CA LYS A 161 21.55 7.14 -79.64
C LYS A 161 20.77 7.34 -78.33
N TYR A 162 20.25 8.53 -78.05
CA TYR A 162 19.42 8.78 -76.86
C TYR A 162 18.04 8.12 -76.95
N VAL A 163 17.42 8.09 -78.13
CA VAL A 163 16.12 7.42 -78.36
C VAL A 163 16.27 5.89 -78.31
N LEU A 164 17.33 5.33 -78.87
CA LEU A 164 17.64 3.89 -78.74
C LEU A 164 18.02 3.52 -77.31
N SER A 165 18.76 4.38 -76.60
CA SER A 165 19.08 4.20 -75.18
C SER A 165 17.83 4.24 -74.30
N SER A 166 16.95 5.22 -74.48
CA SER A 166 15.70 5.31 -73.71
C SER A 166 14.75 4.16 -74.04
N PHE A 167 14.66 3.74 -75.30
CA PHE A 167 13.90 2.56 -75.70
C PHE A 167 14.46 1.28 -75.06
N LEU A 168 15.78 1.08 -75.05
CA LEU A 168 16.42 -0.06 -74.39
C LEU A 168 16.19 -0.05 -72.87
N ILE A 169 16.23 1.12 -72.23
CA ILE A 169 15.95 1.25 -70.79
C ILE A 169 14.48 0.91 -70.52
N ILE A 170 13.53 1.45 -71.29
CA ILE A 170 12.10 1.16 -71.15
C ILE A 170 11.82 -0.32 -71.44
N PHE A 171 12.44 -0.89 -72.47
CA PHE A 171 12.33 -2.30 -72.80
C PHE A 171 12.92 -3.18 -71.70
N SER A 172 14.08 -2.82 -71.16
CA SER A 172 14.70 -3.51 -70.03
C SER A 172 13.83 -3.44 -68.77
N ILE A 173 13.28 -2.27 -68.45
CA ILE A 173 12.30 -2.10 -67.36
C ILE A 173 11.04 -2.92 -67.62
N GLY A 174 10.57 -3.00 -68.87
CA GLY A 174 9.41 -3.81 -69.25
C GLY A 174 9.66 -5.31 -69.09
N VAL A 175 10.83 -5.80 -69.52
CA VAL A 175 11.25 -7.20 -69.34
C VAL A 175 11.49 -7.50 -67.87
N LEU A 176 12.10 -6.58 -67.10
CA LEU A 176 12.32 -6.74 -65.67
C LEU A 176 11.00 -6.72 -64.90
N SER A 177 10.06 -5.86 -65.28
CA SER A 177 8.70 -5.81 -64.73
C SER A 177 7.92 -7.10 -65.02
N LEU A 178 8.02 -7.64 -66.24
CA LEU A 178 7.46 -8.95 -66.59
C LEU A 178 8.11 -10.09 -65.80
N ALA A 179 9.43 -10.09 -65.65
CA ALA A 179 10.16 -11.07 -64.86
C ALA A 179 9.74 -11.01 -63.37
N VAL A 180 9.61 -9.79 -62.83
CA VAL A 180 9.17 -9.52 -61.46
C VAL A 180 7.71 -9.95 -61.25
N PHE A 181 6.85 -9.80 -62.26
CA PHE A 181 5.46 -10.29 -62.22
C PHE A 181 5.38 -11.82 -62.22
N HIS A 182 6.37 -12.51 -62.79
CA HIS A 182 6.49 -13.97 -62.81
C HIS A 182 7.20 -14.56 -61.60
N ILE A 183 7.68 -13.76 -60.64
CA ILE A 183 8.22 -14.27 -59.38
C ILE A 183 7.09 -15.02 -58.64
N ASN A 184 7.36 -16.28 -58.29
CA ASN A 184 6.43 -17.10 -57.53
C ASN A 184 6.18 -16.44 -56.18
N PRO A 185 4.90 -16.25 -55.79
CA PRO A 185 4.60 -15.62 -54.52
C PRO A 185 5.01 -16.52 -53.37
N THR A 186 5.56 -15.91 -52.32
CA THR A 186 5.88 -16.56 -51.05
C THR A 186 4.97 -15.98 -49.97
N ILE A 187 4.41 -16.85 -49.12
CA ILE A 187 3.55 -16.48 -48.00
C ILE A 187 4.28 -16.81 -46.71
N ASN A 188 4.55 -15.80 -45.90
CA ASN A 188 5.17 -15.95 -44.59
C ASN A 188 4.10 -15.74 -43.52
N ILE A 189 3.92 -16.75 -42.66
CA ILE A 189 2.92 -16.72 -41.59
C ILE A 189 3.65 -16.79 -40.27
N ASN A 190 3.51 -15.74 -39.46
CA ASN A 190 4.02 -15.69 -38.11
C ASN A 190 2.87 -15.92 -37.13
N PHE A 191 2.95 -17.01 -36.36
CA PHE A 191 2.02 -17.28 -35.29
C PHE A 191 2.64 -16.96 -33.94
N LYS A 192 1.89 -16.26 -33.09
CA LYS A 192 2.14 -16.12 -31.68
C LYS A 192 1.17 -17.04 -30.93
N PRO A 193 1.67 -18.08 -30.23
CA PRO A 193 0.80 -18.99 -29.49
C PRO A 193 0.00 -18.29 -28.39
N ALA A 194 -1.17 -18.84 -28.07
CA ALA A 194 -1.93 -18.43 -26.90
C ALA A 194 -1.28 -18.93 -25.60
N SER A 195 -1.35 -18.11 -24.56
CA SER A 195 -0.91 -18.45 -23.20
C SER A 195 -2.10 -18.49 -22.26
N THR A 196 -2.12 -19.47 -21.37
CA THR A 196 -3.15 -19.60 -20.33
C THR A 196 -2.50 -19.83 -18.97
N SER A 197 -3.14 -19.35 -17.91
CA SER A 197 -2.73 -19.64 -16.55
C SER A 197 -3.23 -21.02 -16.13
N ILE A 198 -2.36 -21.81 -15.49
CA ILE A 198 -2.73 -23.03 -14.80
C ILE A 198 -2.52 -22.85 -13.31
N GLU A 199 -3.40 -23.44 -12.52
CA GLU A 199 -3.33 -23.43 -11.06
C GLU A 199 -3.45 -24.87 -10.56
N GLN A 200 -2.58 -25.24 -9.61
CA GLN A 200 -2.59 -26.55 -8.98
C GLN A 200 -2.51 -26.40 -7.46
N VAL A 201 -3.34 -27.17 -6.76
CA VAL A 201 -3.28 -27.30 -5.31
C VAL A 201 -2.45 -28.54 -4.98
N LEU A 202 -1.34 -28.33 -4.30
CA LEU A 202 -0.36 -29.35 -3.97
C LEU A 202 -0.42 -29.64 -2.48
N ASN A 203 -0.53 -30.92 -2.14
CA ASN A 203 -0.36 -31.39 -0.77
C ASN A 203 1.03 -32.04 -0.68
N ILE A 204 1.87 -31.47 0.18
CA ILE A 204 3.25 -31.92 0.40
C ILE A 204 3.36 -32.40 1.84
N ALA A 205 3.81 -33.62 2.04
CA ALA A 205 4.08 -34.15 3.36
C ALA A 205 5.41 -33.57 3.88
N LEU A 206 5.34 -32.85 4.99
CA LEU A 206 6.49 -32.39 5.74
C LEU A 206 6.91 -33.49 6.70
N VAL A 207 8.16 -33.94 6.57
CA VAL A 207 8.69 -35.09 7.29
C VAL A 207 9.95 -34.68 8.03
N ASP A 208 10.04 -35.07 9.31
CA ASP A 208 11.28 -34.92 10.06
C ASP A 208 12.33 -35.89 9.50
N LYS A 209 13.57 -35.43 9.36
CA LYS A 209 14.69 -36.19 8.77
C LYS A 209 14.91 -37.56 9.42
N ASN A 210 14.45 -37.75 10.66
CA ASN A 210 14.67 -38.96 11.44
C ASN A 210 13.54 -40.02 11.33
N ILE A 211 12.51 -39.81 10.50
CA ILE A 211 11.41 -40.76 10.34
C ILE A 211 11.81 -41.83 9.30
N GLU A 212 11.74 -43.11 9.67
CA GLU A 212 11.98 -44.23 8.75
C GLU A 212 10.88 -44.33 7.68
N ASP A 213 11.27 -44.66 6.44
CA ASP A 213 10.38 -44.72 5.26
C ASP A 213 9.15 -45.63 5.45
N GLN A 214 9.22 -46.61 6.34
CA GLN A 214 8.14 -47.57 6.62
C GLN A 214 6.97 -46.96 7.42
N GLU A 215 7.15 -45.80 8.07
CA GLU A 215 6.09 -45.11 8.83
C GLU A 215 5.24 -44.16 7.94
N ILE A 216 5.60 -44.01 6.66
CA ILE A 216 4.98 -43.04 5.75
C ILE A 216 4.26 -43.80 4.66
N ASP A 217 2.93 -43.72 4.64
CA ASP A 217 2.12 -44.39 3.62
C ASP A 217 2.56 -44.00 2.19
N ASP A 218 2.68 -45.00 1.32
CA ASP A 218 3.14 -44.86 -0.07
C ASP A 218 2.31 -43.86 -0.92
N TYR A 219 1.12 -43.46 -0.47
CA TYR A 219 0.27 -42.50 -1.18
C TYR A 219 0.73 -41.04 -1.06
N LEU A 220 1.68 -40.72 -0.17
CA LEU A 220 2.26 -39.37 -0.05
C LEU A 220 3.40 -39.19 -1.05
N LEU A 221 3.03 -38.96 -2.32
CA LEU A 221 3.95 -38.86 -3.48
C LEU A 221 4.91 -37.68 -3.41
N ASN A 222 4.59 -36.62 -2.64
CA ASN A 222 5.41 -35.42 -2.52
C ASN A 222 5.84 -35.26 -1.07
N ARG A 223 7.15 -35.44 -0.80
CA ARG A 223 7.75 -35.35 0.53
C ARG A 223 8.75 -34.22 0.56
N LEU A 224 8.80 -33.48 1.66
CA LEU A 224 9.76 -32.42 1.89
C LEU A 224 10.34 -32.55 3.29
N GLU A 225 11.67 -32.55 3.36
CA GLU A 225 12.39 -32.67 4.62
C GLU A 225 12.29 -31.37 5.43
N LEU A 226 11.99 -31.53 6.72
CA LEU A 226 12.07 -30.46 7.70
C LEU A 226 13.48 -30.37 8.27
N PHE A 227 13.99 -29.15 8.32
CA PHE A 227 15.24 -28.80 8.97
C PHE A 227 14.97 -28.01 10.24
N ASP A 228 15.67 -28.36 11.31
CA ASP A 228 15.66 -27.58 12.56
C ASP A 228 16.72 -26.49 12.49
N VAL A 229 16.29 -25.24 12.60
CA VAL A 229 17.17 -24.08 12.69
C VAL A 229 17.09 -23.53 14.10
N LYS A 230 18.25 -23.23 14.69
CA LYS A 230 18.36 -22.74 16.07
C LYS A 230 19.17 -21.46 16.13
N LEU A 231 18.58 -20.43 16.74
CA LEU A 231 19.28 -19.23 17.18
C LEU A 231 19.46 -19.30 18.70
N GLU A 232 20.70 -19.36 19.15
CA GLU A 232 21.04 -19.45 20.57
C GLU A 232 21.19 -18.07 21.19
N LYS A 233 20.64 -17.92 22.41
CA LYS A 233 20.86 -16.75 23.27
C LYS A 233 20.57 -15.42 22.57
N VAL A 234 19.49 -15.36 21.80
CA VAL A 234 19.03 -14.12 21.17
C VAL A 234 18.68 -13.14 22.28
N VAL A 235 19.31 -11.96 22.25
CA VAL A 235 19.11 -10.90 23.24
C VAL A 235 18.33 -9.77 22.61
N HIS A 236 17.22 -9.38 23.25
CA HIS A 236 16.46 -8.21 22.85
C HIS A 236 16.26 -7.27 24.05
N LYS A 237 16.49 -5.97 23.84
CA LYS A 237 16.41 -4.93 24.88
C LYS A 237 15.42 -3.85 24.48
N SER A 238 14.67 -3.35 25.46
CA SER A 238 13.77 -2.22 25.30
C SER A 238 13.75 -1.33 26.55
N ASN A 239 13.41 -0.06 26.36
CA ASN A 239 13.25 0.91 27.45
C ASN A 239 11.77 1.15 27.75
N PHE A 240 11.43 1.26 29.02
CA PHE A 240 10.07 1.39 29.54
C PHE A 240 9.95 2.65 30.38
N SER A 241 8.75 3.24 30.39
CA SER A 241 8.42 4.38 31.25
C SER A 241 7.67 3.90 32.49
N SER A 242 8.00 4.47 33.63
CA SER A 242 7.29 4.22 34.89
C SER A 242 5.91 4.86 34.88
N THR A 243 4.90 4.14 35.36
CA THR A 243 3.52 4.66 35.38
C THR A 243 3.04 5.09 36.77
N GLY A 244 3.70 4.61 37.82
CA GLY A 244 3.46 5.06 39.19
C GLY A 244 3.73 6.54 39.33
N LYS A 245 2.83 7.24 40.04
CA LYS A 245 2.90 8.68 40.28
C LYS A 245 2.69 8.95 41.75
N ASN A 246 3.64 9.63 42.38
CA ASN A 246 3.50 10.16 43.72
C ASN A 246 3.49 11.68 43.64
N PHE A 247 2.45 12.30 44.17
CA PHE A 247 2.37 13.75 44.23
C PHE A 247 3.19 14.25 45.43
N THR A 248 4.22 15.03 45.16
CA THR A 248 5.09 15.65 46.16
C THR A 248 5.03 17.19 46.14
N GLY A 249 4.13 17.74 45.33
CA GLY A 249 3.89 19.17 45.27
C GLY A 249 3.18 19.73 46.50
N GLU A 250 3.04 21.04 46.53
CA GLU A 250 2.32 21.75 47.58
C GLU A 250 0.90 22.11 47.13
N ASN A 251 -0.04 22.12 48.07
CA ASN A 251 -1.41 22.54 47.80
C ASN A 251 -1.53 24.05 47.95
N ALA A 252 -2.21 24.70 47.01
CA ALA A 252 -2.51 26.12 47.10
C ALA A 252 -3.32 26.44 48.36
N LYS A 253 -3.00 27.56 49.00
CA LYS A 253 -3.68 28.08 50.18
C LYS A 253 -4.16 29.50 49.90
N GLY A 254 -5.24 29.88 50.58
CA GLY A 254 -5.72 31.24 50.54
C GLY A 254 -6.90 31.49 51.45
N GLU A 255 -7.39 32.72 51.41
CA GLU A 255 -8.52 33.18 52.21
C GLU A 255 -9.74 33.42 51.31
N ILE A 256 -10.88 32.87 51.73
CA ILE A 256 -12.18 33.13 51.10
C ILE A 256 -13.04 33.99 52.02
N GLU A 257 -13.85 34.87 51.44
CA GLU A 257 -14.94 35.54 52.12
C GLU A 257 -16.21 34.72 51.89
N VAL A 258 -16.74 34.12 52.95
CA VAL A 258 -18.03 33.43 52.95
C VAL A 258 -19.13 34.46 53.18
N VAL A 259 -20.09 34.51 52.26
CA VAL A 259 -21.20 35.45 52.26
C VAL A 259 -22.50 34.71 52.58
N ASN A 260 -23.26 35.18 53.58
CA ASN A 260 -24.56 34.63 53.95
C ASN A 260 -25.67 35.68 53.85
N THR A 261 -26.72 35.35 53.09
CA THR A 261 -27.91 36.19 52.87
C THR A 261 -29.22 35.52 53.30
N SER A 262 -29.14 34.33 53.92
CA SER A 262 -30.29 33.44 54.13
C SER A 262 -31.09 33.66 55.43
N GLY A 263 -30.68 34.60 56.28
CA GLY A 263 -31.30 34.88 57.58
C GLY A 263 -31.11 33.78 58.63
N LYS A 264 -30.33 32.74 58.35
CA LYS A 264 -30.07 31.61 59.26
C LYS A 264 -28.58 31.48 59.57
N THR A 265 -28.24 31.00 60.76
CA THR A 265 -26.87 30.63 61.14
C THR A 265 -26.48 29.29 60.50
N TYR A 266 -25.24 29.14 60.06
CA TYR A 266 -24.67 27.88 59.58
C TYR A 266 -23.36 27.60 60.29
N ASN A 267 -23.18 26.36 60.73
CA ASN A 267 -21.94 25.90 61.35
C ASN A 267 -21.21 25.00 60.37
N PHE A 268 -20.12 25.51 59.80
CA PHE A 268 -19.22 24.71 58.98
C PHE A 268 -18.24 23.99 59.88
N VAL A 269 -18.15 22.67 59.73
CA VAL A 269 -17.17 21.84 60.43
C VAL A 269 -15.79 22.00 59.78
N PRO A 270 -14.69 21.60 60.46
CA PRO A 270 -13.38 21.53 59.81
C PRO A 270 -13.44 20.69 58.54
N TYR A 271 -12.65 21.05 57.54
CA TYR A 271 -12.61 20.41 56.22
C TYR A 271 -13.89 20.50 55.39
N THR A 272 -14.72 21.52 55.63
CA THR A 272 -15.89 21.82 54.80
C THR A 272 -15.44 22.16 53.38
N ARG A 273 -16.11 21.57 52.38
CA ARG A 273 -15.75 21.67 50.96
C ARG A 273 -16.31 22.93 50.32
N PHE A 274 -15.44 23.65 49.63
CA PHE A 274 -15.73 24.75 48.72
C PHE A 274 -15.26 24.34 47.33
N GLN A 275 -16.11 24.54 46.32
CA GLN A 275 -15.84 24.05 44.97
C GLN A 275 -15.98 25.17 43.95
N THR A 276 -15.00 25.29 43.06
CA THR A 276 -15.06 26.21 41.91
C THR A 276 -16.00 25.66 40.83
N GLN A 277 -16.34 26.49 39.85
CA GLN A 277 -17.08 26.03 38.67
C GLN A 277 -16.31 24.99 37.84
N SER A 278 -14.98 25.04 37.85
CA SER A 278 -14.10 24.06 37.20
C SER A 278 -13.97 22.74 37.96
N GLY A 279 -14.57 22.63 39.14
CA GLY A 279 -14.58 21.41 39.93
C GLY A 279 -13.43 21.27 40.93
N LEU A 280 -12.55 22.27 41.06
CA LEU A 280 -11.47 22.29 42.05
C LEU A 280 -12.05 22.39 43.47
N ILE A 281 -11.52 21.59 44.39
CA ILE A 281 -12.00 21.48 45.76
C ILE A 281 -11.01 22.14 46.70
N PHE A 282 -11.53 23.00 47.58
CA PHE A 282 -10.82 23.65 48.66
C PHE A 282 -11.52 23.33 49.98
N ARG A 283 -10.76 23.17 51.07
CA ARG A 283 -11.30 22.79 52.37
C ARG A 283 -10.93 23.78 53.44
N SER A 284 -11.91 24.16 54.27
CA SER A 284 -11.64 24.92 55.49
C SER A 284 -10.70 24.15 56.40
N GLN A 285 -9.79 24.84 57.08
CA GLN A 285 -8.89 24.20 58.04
C GLN A 285 -9.51 24.11 59.44
N GLU A 286 -10.46 24.98 59.73
CA GLU A 286 -11.11 25.09 61.04
C GLU A 286 -12.64 25.10 60.89
N SER A 287 -13.33 24.95 62.03
CA SER A 287 -14.77 25.17 62.10
C SER A 287 -15.08 26.66 62.01
N VAL A 288 -16.13 27.03 61.29
CA VAL A 288 -16.54 28.43 61.12
C VAL A 288 -18.03 28.57 61.37
N GLU A 289 -18.39 29.45 62.30
CA GLU A 289 -19.78 29.87 62.49
C GLU A 289 -20.10 31.03 61.53
N ILE A 290 -21.09 30.82 60.68
CA ILE A 290 -21.59 31.80 59.71
C ILE A 290 -22.89 32.37 60.25
N LEU A 291 -22.82 33.56 60.84
CA LEU A 291 -23.98 34.27 61.39
C LEU A 291 -25.03 34.61 60.32
N PRO A 292 -26.30 34.83 60.71
CA PRO A 292 -27.37 35.17 59.78
C PRO A 292 -27.14 36.55 59.15
N GLY A 293 -27.36 36.63 57.84
CA GLY A 293 -27.38 37.90 57.09
C GLY A 293 -28.62 38.01 56.20
N SER A 294 -28.79 39.15 55.53
CA SER A 294 -29.90 39.41 54.61
C SER A 294 -29.41 39.87 53.24
N LEU A 295 -30.29 39.91 52.23
CA LEU A 295 -29.94 40.47 50.91
C LEU A 295 -29.50 41.94 50.98
N LYS A 296 -30.06 42.73 51.92
CA LYS A 296 -29.70 44.15 52.10
C LYS A 296 -28.42 44.34 52.92
N GLN A 297 -28.14 43.40 53.83
CA GLN A 297 -26.99 43.43 54.73
C GLN A 297 -26.46 41.98 54.87
N PRO A 298 -25.64 41.51 53.93
CA PRO A 298 -25.06 40.18 54.00
C PRO A 298 -24.07 40.08 55.16
N TYR A 299 -24.07 38.94 55.84
CA TYR A 299 -22.99 38.61 56.77
C TYR A 299 -21.80 38.09 55.96
N LYS A 300 -20.60 38.56 56.30
CA LYS A 300 -19.35 38.21 55.64
C LYS A 300 -18.34 37.79 56.69
N THR A 301 -17.67 36.67 56.47
CA THR A 301 -16.57 36.22 57.31
C THR A 301 -15.47 35.61 56.47
N LYS A 302 -14.23 35.75 56.93
CA LYS A 302 -13.05 35.25 56.26
C LYS A 302 -12.68 33.86 56.76
N VAL A 303 -12.33 32.96 55.85
CA VAL A 303 -12.01 31.56 56.14
C VAL A 303 -10.76 31.16 55.38
N LEU A 304 -9.79 30.58 56.10
CA LEU A 304 -8.61 29.98 55.48
C LEU A 304 -8.97 28.62 54.88
N VAL A 305 -8.59 28.42 53.62
CA VAL A 305 -8.80 27.17 52.89
C VAL A 305 -7.51 26.68 52.22
N GLN A 306 -7.47 25.37 51.99
CA GLN A 306 -6.39 24.70 51.25
C GLN A 306 -7.01 23.83 50.15
N ALA A 307 -6.39 23.79 48.98
CA ALA A 307 -6.78 22.89 47.90
C ALA A 307 -6.63 21.42 48.32
N ASP A 308 -7.49 20.52 47.81
CA ASP A 308 -7.26 19.07 47.91
C ASP A 308 -6.03 18.68 47.07
N THR A 309 -5.35 17.60 47.44
CA THR A 309 -4.15 17.11 46.71
C THR A 309 -4.50 16.61 45.32
N LEU A 310 -5.65 15.95 45.19
CA LEU A 310 -6.16 15.38 43.94
C LEU A 310 -7.53 15.97 43.62
N ASP A 311 -7.79 16.13 42.32
CA ASP A 311 -9.13 16.47 41.82
C ASP A 311 -10.07 15.25 41.85
N LEU A 312 -11.31 15.43 41.37
CA LEU A 312 -12.31 14.36 41.29
C LEU A 312 -11.95 13.22 40.34
N LEU A 313 -10.97 13.42 39.45
CA LEU A 313 -10.48 12.45 38.47
C LEU A 313 -9.18 11.78 38.93
N GLY A 314 -8.66 12.13 40.11
CA GLY A 314 -7.40 11.60 40.65
C GLY A 314 -6.15 12.29 40.10
N ASN A 315 -6.26 13.43 39.42
CA ASN A 315 -5.11 14.21 38.97
C ASN A 315 -4.63 15.16 40.09
N PRO A 316 -3.30 15.38 40.21
CA PRO A 316 -2.76 16.42 41.07
C PRO A 316 -3.38 17.79 40.84
N VAL A 317 -3.83 18.46 41.90
CA VAL A 317 -4.29 19.85 41.82
C VAL A 317 -3.10 20.79 41.72
N GLY A 318 -2.17 20.76 42.69
CA GLY A 318 -0.93 21.53 42.65
C GLY A 318 -1.11 22.98 42.18
N ASP A 319 -0.48 23.32 41.05
CA ASP A 319 -0.54 24.64 40.41
C ASP A 319 -1.96 25.07 40.00
N LEU A 320 -2.83 24.11 39.65
CA LEU A 320 -4.23 24.38 39.28
C LEU A 320 -5.01 24.97 40.47
N GLY A 321 -4.54 24.74 41.70
CA GLY A 321 -5.10 25.33 42.91
C GLY A 321 -4.85 26.83 43.02
N ASN A 322 -3.92 27.40 42.24
CA ASN A 322 -3.61 28.82 42.22
C ASN A 322 -4.68 29.58 41.41
N ILE A 323 -5.81 29.87 42.05
CA ILE A 323 -6.96 30.56 41.46
C ILE A 323 -6.92 32.08 41.72
N PRO A 324 -7.42 32.92 40.80
CA PRO A 324 -7.38 34.38 40.96
C PRO A 324 -8.36 34.86 42.05
N VAL A 325 -8.12 36.08 42.53
CA VAL A 325 -9.04 36.85 43.36
C VAL A 325 -10.42 36.98 42.71
N ASN A 326 -11.48 37.10 43.51
CA ASN A 326 -12.88 37.14 43.09
C ASN A 326 -13.39 35.87 42.38
N THR A 327 -12.68 34.74 42.49
CA THR A 327 -13.20 33.45 42.05
C THR A 327 -14.33 33.01 42.96
N ARG A 328 -15.48 32.64 42.39
CA ARG A 328 -16.65 32.17 43.14
C ARG A 328 -16.53 30.68 43.46
N LEU A 329 -16.80 30.33 44.71
CA LEU A 329 -16.89 28.96 45.21
C LEU A 329 -18.28 28.68 45.77
N ASN A 330 -18.79 27.50 45.46
CA ASN A 330 -20.03 26.98 46.03
C ASN A 330 -19.71 26.01 47.16
N VAL A 331 -20.67 25.75 48.05
CA VAL A 331 -20.54 24.77 49.14
C VAL A 331 -21.38 23.54 48.78
N PRO A 332 -20.81 22.48 48.18
CA PRO A 332 -21.59 21.37 47.62
C PRO A 332 -22.40 20.61 48.67
N GLY A 333 -21.99 20.65 49.94
CA GLY A 333 -22.71 20.03 51.06
C GLY A 333 -24.03 20.72 51.42
N LEU A 334 -24.30 21.92 50.89
CA LEU A 334 -25.58 22.60 51.04
C LEU A 334 -26.53 22.23 49.90
N ASN A 335 -27.84 22.28 50.16
CA ASN A 335 -28.83 22.14 49.09
C ASN A 335 -28.75 23.31 48.09
N GLN A 336 -29.26 23.12 46.87
CA GLN A 336 -29.17 24.12 45.80
C GLN A 336 -29.77 25.48 46.15
N SER A 337 -30.83 25.52 46.97
CA SER A 337 -31.44 26.78 47.41
C SER A 337 -30.52 27.53 48.36
N SER A 338 -29.90 26.83 49.32
CA SER A 338 -28.95 27.38 50.27
C SER A 338 -27.66 27.83 49.59
N GLN A 339 -27.18 27.13 48.56
CA GLN A 339 -25.99 27.55 47.78
C GLN A 339 -26.17 28.89 47.04
N LYS A 340 -27.42 29.28 46.74
CA LYS A 340 -27.70 30.61 46.16
C LYS A 340 -27.53 31.71 47.20
N SER A 341 -27.87 31.44 48.45
CA SER A 341 -27.82 32.40 49.55
C SER A 341 -26.52 32.35 50.35
N ILE A 342 -25.75 31.26 50.23
CA ILE A 342 -24.46 31.03 50.88
C ILE A 342 -23.45 30.53 49.87
N TYR A 343 -22.45 31.37 49.62
CA TYR A 343 -21.35 31.10 48.71
C TYR A 343 -20.09 31.76 49.26
N ALA A 344 -18.95 31.47 48.63
CA ALA A 344 -17.70 32.12 48.98
C ALA A 344 -17.05 32.75 47.75
N THR A 345 -16.20 33.74 47.99
CA THR A 345 -15.36 34.38 46.96
C THR A 345 -13.94 34.51 47.48
N THR A 346 -12.95 34.26 46.64
CA THR A 346 -11.54 34.47 47.02
C THR A 346 -11.25 35.96 47.27
N VAL A 347 -10.56 36.27 48.37
CA VAL A 347 -10.23 37.65 48.76
C VAL A 347 -8.91 38.13 48.14
N GLN A 348 -8.07 37.17 47.78
CA GLN A 348 -6.77 37.37 47.12
C GLN A 348 -6.50 36.21 46.17
N ASP A 349 -5.47 36.34 45.34
CA ASP A 349 -4.97 35.21 44.54
C ASP A 349 -4.51 34.10 45.46
N PHE A 350 -4.93 32.87 45.16
CA PHE A 350 -4.41 31.69 45.82
C PHE A 350 -3.04 31.38 45.26
N THR A 351 -2.10 31.09 46.15
CA THR A 351 -0.70 30.86 45.78
C THR A 351 -0.13 29.70 46.60
N GLY A 352 1.09 29.27 46.27
CA GLY A 352 1.78 28.17 46.93
C GLY A 352 1.41 26.78 46.41
N GLY A 353 0.44 26.67 45.48
CA GLY A 353 0.22 25.43 44.76
C GLY A 353 1.38 25.16 43.81
N THR A 354 2.01 24.00 43.90
CA THR A 354 3.05 23.55 42.97
C THR A 354 2.77 22.13 42.51
N THR A 355 2.89 21.85 41.20
CA THR A 355 2.75 20.49 40.69
C THR A 355 4.10 19.81 40.59
N GLN A 356 4.42 18.94 41.56
CA GLN A 356 5.54 18.02 41.47
C GLN A 356 5.02 16.59 41.53
N VAL A 357 5.33 15.82 40.49
CA VAL A 357 4.99 14.41 40.41
C VAL A 357 6.29 13.64 40.25
N GLU A 358 6.63 12.88 41.27
CA GLU A 358 7.69 11.90 41.18
C GLU A 358 7.11 10.62 40.58
N LYS A 359 7.68 10.16 39.47
CA LYS A 359 7.34 8.84 38.96
C LYS A 359 8.10 7.77 39.69
N PHE A 360 7.47 6.61 39.84
CA PHE A 360 8.10 5.44 40.39
C PHE A 360 7.60 4.18 39.70
N VAL A 361 8.41 3.13 39.73
CA VAL A 361 8.09 1.87 39.03
C VAL A 361 7.08 1.06 39.82
N LEU A 362 6.02 0.61 39.14
CA LEU A 362 5.05 -0.34 39.69
C LEU A 362 5.40 -1.78 39.31
N ASP A 363 4.96 -2.75 40.12
CA ASP A 363 5.03 -4.19 39.77
C ASP A 363 4.30 -4.49 38.44
N SER A 364 3.20 -3.78 38.17
CA SER A 364 2.48 -3.86 36.89
C SER A 364 3.30 -3.36 35.70
N ASP A 365 4.23 -2.44 35.91
CA ASP A 365 5.11 -1.93 34.85
C ASP A 365 6.10 -3.02 34.42
N LEU A 366 6.68 -3.74 35.39
CA LEU A 366 7.61 -4.85 35.11
C LEU A 366 6.90 -5.99 34.37
N LYS A 367 5.72 -6.41 34.84
CA LYS A 367 4.92 -7.46 34.16
C LYS A 367 4.50 -7.07 32.75
N SER A 368 4.14 -5.80 32.54
CA SER A 368 3.81 -5.29 31.21
C SER A 368 5.03 -5.26 30.30
N ALA A 369 6.21 -4.93 30.85
CA ALA A 369 7.47 -4.97 30.13
C ALA A 369 7.83 -6.40 29.67
N GLU A 370 7.64 -7.43 30.51
CA GLU A 370 7.86 -8.83 30.12
C GLU A 370 6.99 -9.26 28.93
N VAL A 371 5.69 -8.94 28.98
CA VAL A 371 4.75 -9.24 27.89
C VAL A 371 5.13 -8.48 26.61
N PHE A 372 5.50 -7.21 26.75
CA PHE A 372 5.95 -6.39 25.62
C PHE A 372 7.22 -6.96 24.99
N LEU A 373 8.25 -7.26 25.79
CA LEU A 373 9.52 -7.82 25.32
C LEU A 373 9.33 -9.13 24.55
N LEU A 374 8.45 -10.01 25.04
CA LEU A 374 8.15 -11.27 24.36
C LEU A 374 7.48 -11.04 23.00
N ASN A 375 6.48 -10.16 22.94
CA ASN A 375 5.76 -9.86 21.70
C ASN A 375 6.64 -9.13 20.70
N ASP A 376 7.48 -8.20 21.15
CA ASP A 376 8.43 -7.47 20.31
C ASP A 376 9.59 -8.36 19.84
N LEU A 377 10.04 -9.32 20.66
CA LEU A 377 10.96 -10.34 20.20
C LEU A 377 10.31 -11.20 19.11
N LYS A 378 9.06 -11.67 19.32
CA LYS A 378 8.31 -12.47 18.35
C LYS A 378 8.14 -11.79 16.99
N SER A 379 7.85 -10.49 16.97
CA SER A 379 7.71 -9.73 15.72
C SER A 379 9.03 -9.61 14.94
N LYS A 380 10.18 -9.70 15.62
CA LYS A 380 11.52 -9.62 15.03
C LYS A 380 12.08 -10.98 14.58
N ILE A 381 11.42 -12.08 14.93
CA ILE A 381 11.88 -13.43 14.58
C ILE A 381 12.08 -13.63 13.06
N PRO A 382 11.16 -13.19 12.18
CA PRO A 382 11.35 -13.33 10.73
C PRO A 382 12.66 -12.71 10.25
N ASP A 383 12.91 -11.44 10.60
CA ASP A 383 14.12 -10.69 10.20
C ASP A 383 15.40 -11.34 10.76
N LEU A 384 15.36 -11.82 12.00
CA LEU A 384 16.49 -12.49 12.65
C LEU A 384 16.88 -13.76 11.92
N PHE A 385 15.88 -14.54 11.48
CA PHE A 385 16.16 -15.74 10.73
C PHE A 385 16.53 -15.47 9.27
N GLU A 386 15.92 -14.49 8.61
CA GLU A 386 16.32 -14.09 7.26
C GLU A 386 17.82 -13.79 7.21
N SER A 387 18.29 -12.96 8.16
CA SER A 387 19.71 -12.65 8.33
C SER A 387 20.57 -13.91 8.57
N TYR A 388 20.11 -14.83 9.41
CA TYR A 388 20.83 -16.08 9.71
C TYR A 388 20.88 -17.05 8.51
N LEU A 389 19.80 -17.13 7.75
CA LEU A 389 19.67 -18.02 6.59
C LEU A 389 20.49 -17.52 5.41
N GLU A 390 20.57 -16.21 5.19
CA GLU A 390 21.48 -15.60 4.22
C GLU A 390 22.95 -15.98 4.52
N GLU A 391 23.39 -15.80 5.77
CA GLU A 391 24.74 -16.18 6.18
C GLU A 391 25.00 -17.70 6.05
N SER A 392 23.99 -18.51 6.37
CA SER A 392 24.07 -19.97 6.27
C SER A 392 24.11 -20.45 4.82
N PHE A 393 23.40 -19.78 3.92
CA PHE A 393 23.37 -20.08 2.49
C PHE A 393 24.74 -19.87 1.86
N GLU A 394 25.42 -18.76 2.17
CA GLU A 394 26.78 -18.48 1.69
C GLU A 394 27.78 -19.59 2.06
N LYS A 395 27.59 -20.23 3.23
CA LYS A 395 28.48 -21.28 3.74
C LYS A 395 28.15 -22.66 3.20
N ASN A 396 26.87 -23.02 3.15
CA ASN A 396 26.42 -24.40 2.92
C ASN A 396 25.77 -24.62 1.55
N ASN A 397 25.48 -23.56 0.79
CA ASN A 397 24.82 -23.61 -0.52
C ASN A 397 23.44 -24.30 -0.51
N ILE A 398 22.75 -24.27 0.65
CA ILE A 398 21.38 -24.77 0.81
C ILE A 398 20.49 -23.57 1.15
N GLN A 399 19.59 -23.23 0.24
CA GLN A 399 18.63 -22.15 0.44
C GLN A 399 17.43 -22.70 1.22
N LEU A 400 17.40 -22.39 2.51
CA LEU A 400 16.29 -22.76 3.39
C LEU A 400 15.27 -21.62 3.43
N GLU A 401 14.02 -21.99 3.64
CA GLU A 401 12.91 -21.08 3.87
C GLU A 401 12.20 -21.49 5.16
N ILE A 402 11.96 -20.53 6.07
CA ILE A 402 11.26 -20.82 7.31
C ILE A 402 9.77 -20.88 7.08
N LEU A 403 9.18 -21.86 7.72
CA LEU A 403 7.75 -22.00 7.75
C LEU A 403 7.16 -20.93 8.68
N ASN A 404 6.49 -19.93 8.10
CA ASN A 404 5.94 -18.79 8.84
C ASN A 404 4.55 -19.09 9.42
N PHE A 405 4.48 -20.04 10.35
CA PHE A 405 3.29 -20.30 11.16
C PHE A 405 3.66 -20.53 12.62
N ASP A 406 2.73 -20.27 13.53
CA ASP A 406 2.99 -20.21 14.98
C ASP A 406 3.59 -21.52 15.53
N GLU A 407 3.24 -22.68 14.99
CA GLU A 407 3.78 -23.97 15.44
C GLU A 407 5.17 -24.31 14.89
N ALA A 408 5.62 -23.63 13.84
CA ALA A 408 6.97 -23.84 13.30
C ALA A 408 8.03 -23.11 14.12
N ILE A 409 7.66 -22.11 14.92
CA ILE A 409 8.57 -21.27 15.70
C ILE A 409 8.33 -21.52 17.20
N GLU A 410 9.35 -22.03 17.88
CA GLU A 410 9.31 -22.31 19.31
C GLU A 410 10.38 -21.49 20.05
N LEU A 411 9.98 -20.79 21.11
CA LEU A 411 10.91 -20.11 22.01
C LEU A 411 11.13 -20.98 23.26
N LYS A 412 12.39 -21.27 23.58
CA LYS A 412 12.80 -21.98 24.81
C LYS A 412 13.77 -21.14 25.61
N ASN A 413 14.01 -21.56 26.86
CA ASN A 413 14.99 -20.95 27.76
C ASN A 413 14.79 -19.42 27.87
N ILE A 414 13.53 -18.98 27.96
CA ILE A 414 13.18 -17.57 28.06
C ILE A 414 13.59 -17.05 29.44
N GLU A 415 14.48 -16.06 29.46
CA GLU A 415 14.96 -15.38 30.65
C GLU A 415 14.67 -13.88 30.51
N TYR A 416 13.96 -13.33 31.50
CA TYR A 416 13.75 -11.89 31.62
C TYR A 416 14.78 -11.30 32.57
N ILE A 417 15.55 -10.34 32.09
CA ILE A 417 16.54 -9.61 32.87
C ILE A 417 15.98 -8.21 33.09
N ILE A 418 15.23 -8.08 34.18
CA ILE A 418 14.61 -6.85 34.65
C ILE A 418 14.94 -6.73 36.14
N ASP A 419 15.50 -5.61 36.57
CA ASP A 419 15.86 -5.40 37.98
C ASP A 419 14.60 -5.25 38.85
N GLN A 420 14.28 -6.30 39.59
CA GLN A 420 13.11 -6.34 40.49
C GLN A 420 13.24 -5.36 41.66
N ASN A 421 14.46 -4.91 41.99
CA ASN A 421 14.65 -3.91 43.05
C ASN A 421 14.15 -2.52 42.64
N LEU A 422 13.81 -2.32 41.36
CA LEU A 422 13.26 -1.07 40.86
C LEU A 422 11.84 -0.78 41.37
N ILE A 423 11.09 -1.78 41.85
CA ILE A 423 9.72 -1.59 42.35
C ILE A 423 9.73 -0.54 43.48
N GLY A 424 8.97 0.54 43.29
CA GLY A 424 8.90 1.67 44.21
C GLY A 424 10.05 2.67 44.10
N GLN A 425 11.10 2.40 43.30
CA GLN A 425 12.16 3.37 43.06
C GLN A 425 11.64 4.54 42.22
N LYS A 426 12.09 5.75 42.59
CA LYS A 426 11.74 6.99 41.92
C LYS A 426 12.60 7.16 40.65
N THR A 427 12.08 6.72 39.52
CA THR A 427 12.70 6.88 38.20
C THR A 427 11.61 7.07 37.14
N ASP A 428 11.92 7.84 36.10
CA ASP A 428 11.02 8.05 34.96
C ASP A 428 10.87 6.81 34.07
N GLY A 429 11.84 5.89 34.13
CA GLY A 429 11.85 4.68 33.33
C GLY A 429 12.94 3.70 33.73
N PHE A 430 12.95 2.56 33.04
CA PHE A 430 13.87 1.46 33.26
C PHE A 430 14.12 0.70 31.95
N GLN A 431 15.19 -0.09 31.91
CA GLN A 431 15.49 -0.98 30.79
C GLN A 431 15.10 -2.41 31.16
N GLY A 432 14.53 -3.13 30.20
CA GLY A 432 14.29 -4.56 30.29
C GLY A 432 14.97 -5.30 29.14
N GLU A 433 15.41 -6.51 29.42
CA GLU A 433 16.05 -7.40 28.46
C GLU A 433 15.37 -8.78 28.50
N ILE A 434 15.20 -9.39 27.33
CA ILE A 434 14.76 -10.78 27.18
C ILE A 434 15.85 -11.55 26.46
N LYS A 435 16.18 -12.74 26.98
CA LYS A 435 17.01 -13.74 26.32
C LYS A 435 16.17 -14.95 26.01
N ALA A 436 16.31 -15.50 24.81
CA ALA A 436 15.64 -16.75 24.45
C ALA A 436 16.47 -17.53 23.43
N ASP A 437 16.28 -18.85 23.43
CA ASP A 437 16.65 -19.69 22.31
C ASP A 437 15.45 -19.81 21.37
N ILE A 438 15.67 -19.56 20.08
CA ILE A 438 14.61 -19.58 19.06
C ILE A 438 14.85 -20.76 18.16
N TYR A 439 13.85 -21.63 18.04
CA TYR A 439 13.86 -22.79 17.17
C TYR A 439 12.84 -22.57 16.06
N ALA A 440 13.23 -22.81 14.81
CA ALA A 440 12.32 -22.76 13.69
C ALA A 440 12.44 -24.02 12.83
N LYS A 441 11.30 -24.49 12.33
CA LYS A 441 11.24 -25.48 11.25
C LYS A 441 11.39 -24.77 9.90
N SER A 442 12.32 -25.24 9.08
CA SER A 442 12.55 -24.74 7.73
C SER A 442 12.55 -25.87 6.71
N ILE A 443 12.45 -25.49 5.44
CA ILE A 443 12.41 -26.39 4.28
C ILE A 443 13.38 -25.94 3.21
N SER A 444 13.85 -26.86 2.37
CA SER A 444 14.65 -26.51 1.20
C SER A 444 13.76 -25.85 0.13
N LYS A 445 14.02 -24.57 -0.15
CA LYS A 445 13.27 -23.81 -1.16
C LYS A 445 13.40 -24.46 -2.54
N LYS A 446 14.61 -24.89 -2.88
CA LYS A 446 14.89 -25.57 -4.15
C LYS A 446 14.08 -26.86 -4.30
N ASP A 447 13.94 -27.65 -3.25
CA ASP A 447 13.20 -28.92 -3.32
C ASP A 447 11.70 -28.66 -3.41
N LEU A 448 11.18 -27.66 -2.70
CA LEU A 448 9.81 -27.19 -2.84
C LEU A 448 9.52 -26.76 -4.30
N GLU A 449 10.39 -25.94 -4.88
CA GLU A 449 10.28 -25.48 -6.27
C GLU A 449 10.31 -26.65 -7.26
N ASN A 450 11.17 -27.64 -7.04
CA ASN A 450 11.25 -28.84 -7.89
C ASN A 450 9.97 -29.67 -7.82
N ILE A 451 9.42 -29.91 -6.61
CA ILE A 451 8.17 -30.64 -6.42
C ILE A 451 7.02 -29.89 -7.11
N ALA A 452 6.94 -28.58 -6.91
CA ALA A 452 5.94 -27.73 -7.53
C ALA A 452 6.03 -27.77 -9.05
N LYS A 453 7.23 -27.65 -9.62
CA LYS A 453 7.49 -27.75 -11.05
C LYS A 453 7.09 -29.11 -11.61
N MET A 454 7.53 -30.21 -11.00
CA MET A 454 7.18 -31.57 -11.42
C MET A 454 5.67 -31.79 -11.45
N GLN A 455 4.94 -31.24 -10.48
CA GLN A 455 3.49 -31.42 -10.40
C GLN A 455 2.73 -30.51 -11.37
N LEU A 456 3.21 -29.29 -11.61
CA LEU A 456 2.69 -28.45 -12.69
C LEU A 456 2.92 -29.09 -14.06
N GLU A 457 4.12 -29.60 -14.34
CA GLU A 457 4.46 -30.26 -15.61
C GLU A 457 3.53 -31.45 -15.93
N LYS A 458 3.14 -32.24 -14.90
CA LYS A 458 2.15 -33.31 -15.05
C LYS A 458 0.74 -32.81 -15.39
N SER A 459 0.44 -31.55 -15.10
CA SER A 459 -0.87 -30.93 -15.28
C SER A 459 -0.95 -30.08 -16.56
N VAL A 460 0.16 -29.93 -17.29
CA VAL A 460 0.22 -29.24 -18.59
C VAL A 460 -0.58 -30.04 -19.61
N ALA A 461 -1.36 -29.35 -20.45
CA ALA A 461 -2.14 -30.00 -21.49
C ALA A 461 -1.22 -30.67 -22.55
N PRO A 462 -1.66 -31.75 -23.25
CA PRO A 462 -0.81 -32.55 -24.16
C PRO A 462 -0.10 -31.79 -25.29
N TYR A 463 -0.55 -30.58 -25.61
CA TYR A 463 0.01 -29.72 -26.65
C TYR A 463 0.56 -28.40 -26.13
N ASN A 464 0.74 -28.27 -24.81
CA ASN A 464 1.23 -27.05 -24.21
C ASN A 464 2.66 -27.25 -23.67
N ASN A 465 3.40 -26.17 -23.56
CA ASN A 465 4.67 -26.11 -22.85
C ASN A 465 4.49 -25.21 -21.62
N LEU A 466 5.18 -25.56 -20.53
CA LEU A 466 5.24 -24.71 -19.34
C LEU A 466 6.37 -23.70 -19.51
N ASP A 467 6.04 -22.41 -19.59
CA ASP A 467 7.04 -21.36 -19.84
C ASP A 467 7.51 -20.71 -18.55
N PHE A 468 6.58 -20.48 -17.63
CA PHE A 468 6.83 -19.74 -16.40
C PHE A 468 6.07 -20.37 -15.24
N ILE A 469 6.72 -20.40 -14.09
CA ILE A 469 6.14 -20.79 -12.82
C ILE A 469 6.26 -19.62 -11.87
N ASP A 470 5.14 -19.23 -11.29
CA ASP A 470 5.05 -18.14 -10.34
C ASP A 470 5.22 -18.70 -8.91
N PHE A 471 6.46 -18.65 -8.41
CA PHE A 471 6.81 -19.03 -7.04
C PHE A 471 6.63 -17.97 -5.92
N PRO A 472 6.59 -16.64 -6.17
CA PRO A 472 6.55 -15.64 -5.08
C PRO A 472 5.25 -15.59 -4.27
N ASP A 473 4.12 -16.08 -4.78
CA ASP A 473 2.80 -16.00 -4.12
C ASP A 473 2.34 -17.34 -3.49
N MET A 474 3.29 -18.11 -2.95
CA MET A 474 3.00 -19.38 -2.29
C MET A 474 2.29 -19.16 -0.95
N THR A 475 0.95 -19.19 -0.94
CA THR A 475 0.19 -19.21 0.32
C THR A 475 0.24 -20.61 0.93
N TYR A 476 0.82 -20.69 2.12
CA TYR A 476 0.93 -21.95 2.87
C TYR A 476 -0.31 -22.15 3.75
N ARG A 477 -0.94 -23.32 3.65
CA ARG A 477 -1.90 -23.78 4.66
C ARG A 477 -1.45 -25.09 5.25
N LEU A 478 -1.18 -25.09 6.55
CA LEU A 478 -0.88 -26.32 7.28
C LEU A 478 -2.19 -27.02 7.63
N SER A 479 -2.28 -28.31 7.28
CA SER A 479 -3.31 -29.19 7.81
C SER A 479 -2.62 -30.36 8.50
N ARG A 480 -2.94 -30.61 9.78
CA ARG A 480 -2.49 -31.83 10.45
C ARG A 480 -3.32 -33.00 9.93
N LEU A 481 -2.67 -34.07 9.51
CA LEU A 481 -3.39 -35.31 9.23
C LEU A 481 -3.90 -35.89 10.56
N PRO A 482 -5.18 -36.26 10.67
CA PRO A 482 -5.72 -36.86 11.89
C PRO A 482 -5.14 -38.24 12.19
N LEU A 483 -4.48 -38.89 11.21
CA LEU A 483 -4.04 -40.29 11.30
C LEU A 483 -2.57 -40.46 11.75
N ASN A 484 -1.70 -39.44 11.63
CA ASN A 484 -0.32 -39.50 12.15
C ASN A 484 0.15 -38.11 12.62
N PRO A 485 0.32 -37.86 13.93
CA PRO A 485 0.73 -36.56 14.46
C PRO A 485 2.17 -36.18 14.09
N LYS A 486 2.99 -37.11 13.58
CA LYS A 486 4.37 -36.85 13.14
C LYS A 486 4.46 -36.31 11.71
N VAL A 487 3.39 -36.40 10.91
CA VAL A 487 3.37 -35.93 9.52
C VAL A 487 2.47 -34.70 9.40
N GLN A 488 3.02 -33.61 8.91
CA GLN A 488 2.25 -32.39 8.65
C GLN A 488 2.06 -32.22 7.15
N ILE A 489 0.89 -31.75 6.69
CA ILE A 489 0.68 -31.45 5.26
C ILE A 489 0.79 -29.95 5.05
N LEU A 490 1.73 -29.58 4.18
CA LEU A 490 1.79 -28.28 3.55
C LEU A 490 0.89 -28.29 2.32
N THR A 491 -0.20 -27.52 2.37
CA THR A 491 -1.01 -27.24 1.19
C THR A 491 -0.48 -25.98 0.53
N LEU A 492 -0.18 -26.09 -0.76
CA LEU A 492 0.42 -25.05 -1.57
C LEU A 492 -0.43 -24.81 -2.81
N VAL A 493 -0.69 -23.56 -3.15
CA VAL A 493 -1.30 -23.19 -4.43
C VAL A 493 -0.20 -22.68 -5.35
N VAL A 494 0.06 -23.40 -6.44
CA VAL A 494 1.09 -23.03 -7.42
C VAL A 494 0.41 -22.60 -8.70
N LYS A 495 0.87 -21.46 -9.22
CA LYS A 495 0.42 -20.92 -10.50
C LYS A 495 1.52 -21.00 -11.53
N GLY A 496 1.15 -21.33 -12.75
CA GLY A 496 2.05 -21.35 -13.89
C GLY A 496 1.39 -20.74 -15.11
N VAL A 497 2.21 -20.38 -16.09
CA VAL A 497 1.76 -20.00 -17.42
C VAL A 497 2.20 -21.07 -18.38
N GLN A 498 1.25 -21.62 -19.12
CA GLN A 498 1.50 -22.54 -20.21
C GLN A 498 1.19 -21.85 -21.55
N THR A 499 2.07 -22.03 -22.54
CA THR A 499 1.80 -21.66 -23.94
C THR A 499 1.44 -22.87 -24.75
N PHE A 500 0.63 -22.65 -25.77
CA PHE A 500 0.33 -23.66 -26.76
C PHE A 500 1.57 -23.95 -27.64
N ASP A 501 1.91 -25.21 -27.82
CA ASP A 501 2.97 -25.66 -28.71
C ASP A 501 2.39 -25.98 -30.09
N LEU A 502 2.35 -24.95 -30.95
CA LEU A 502 1.82 -25.06 -32.30
C LEU A 502 2.57 -26.11 -33.15
N ASN A 503 3.83 -26.44 -32.85
CA ASN A 503 4.59 -27.47 -33.57
C ASN A 503 4.08 -28.89 -33.30
N LYS A 504 3.51 -29.13 -32.11
CA LYS A 504 2.99 -30.44 -31.71
C LYS A 504 1.56 -30.67 -32.19
N HIS A 505 0.88 -29.61 -32.62
CA HIS A 505 -0.53 -29.65 -32.95
C HIS A 505 -0.76 -30.00 -34.43
N PRO A 506 -1.60 -30.99 -34.75
CA PRO A 506 -1.77 -31.47 -36.13
C PRO A 506 -2.31 -30.40 -37.10
N ASP A 507 -3.12 -29.47 -36.61
CA ASP A 507 -3.78 -28.45 -37.44
C ASP A 507 -2.84 -27.30 -37.85
N PHE A 508 -1.69 -27.15 -37.18
CA PHE A 508 -0.74 -26.06 -37.45
C PHE A 508 0.53 -26.54 -38.18
N THR A 509 0.53 -27.77 -38.70
CA THR A 509 1.57 -28.24 -39.61
C THR A 509 1.55 -27.48 -40.93
N ILE A 510 2.70 -27.41 -41.63
CA ILE A 510 2.80 -26.75 -42.94
C ILE A 510 1.74 -27.27 -43.92
N ASP A 511 1.50 -28.59 -43.93
CA ASP A 511 0.52 -29.21 -44.81
C ASP A 511 -0.92 -28.79 -44.49
N SER A 512 -1.28 -28.77 -43.20
CA SER A 512 -2.62 -28.37 -42.75
C SER A 512 -2.89 -26.90 -43.08
N VAL A 513 -1.93 -26.01 -42.78
CA VAL A 513 -2.05 -24.58 -43.08
C VAL A 513 -2.08 -24.34 -44.60
N THR A 514 -1.29 -25.07 -45.38
CA THR A 514 -1.33 -24.97 -46.85
C THR A 514 -2.69 -25.37 -47.41
N LYS A 515 -3.32 -26.43 -46.90
CA LYS A 515 -4.69 -26.82 -47.30
C LYS A 515 -5.73 -25.74 -46.96
N VAL A 516 -5.59 -25.09 -45.81
CA VAL A 516 -6.46 -23.95 -45.45
C VAL A 516 -6.28 -22.80 -46.44
N LEU A 517 -5.03 -22.44 -46.76
CA LEU A 517 -4.72 -21.38 -47.72
C LEU A 517 -5.25 -21.72 -49.13
N GLU A 518 -5.18 -22.98 -49.56
CA GLU A 518 -5.71 -23.44 -50.84
C GLU A 518 -7.24 -23.29 -50.95
N ASN A 519 -7.95 -23.46 -49.84
CA ASN A 519 -9.40 -23.25 -49.76
C ASN A 519 -9.79 -21.78 -49.63
N GLN A 520 -8.84 -20.89 -49.31
CA GLN A 520 -9.04 -19.45 -49.09
C GLN A 520 -8.35 -18.60 -50.17
N LYS A 521 -8.22 -19.12 -51.39
CA LYS A 521 -7.64 -18.39 -52.53
C LYS A 521 -8.41 -17.10 -52.82
N GLY A 522 -7.68 -16.00 -53.01
CA GLY A 522 -8.26 -14.68 -53.30
C GLY A 522 -8.75 -13.90 -52.07
N VAL A 523 -8.71 -14.50 -50.87
CA VAL A 523 -9.04 -13.82 -49.61
C VAL A 523 -7.92 -12.83 -49.23
N LEU A 524 -8.28 -11.76 -48.53
CA LEU A 524 -7.34 -10.76 -48.02
C LEU A 524 -6.58 -11.31 -46.79
N PRO A 525 -5.28 -11.00 -46.61
CA PRO A 525 -4.49 -11.45 -45.46
C PRO A 525 -5.18 -11.18 -44.11
N ASN A 526 -5.72 -9.98 -43.90
CA ASN A 526 -6.36 -9.59 -42.64
C ASN A 526 -7.55 -10.49 -42.27
N THR A 527 -8.37 -10.90 -43.24
CA THR A 527 -9.51 -11.80 -42.99
C THR A 527 -9.04 -13.18 -42.56
N LEU A 528 -7.92 -13.64 -43.13
CA LEU A 528 -7.33 -14.92 -42.77
C LEU A 528 -6.58 -14.86 -41.43
N GLU A 529 -5.98 -13.72 -41.10
CA GLU A 529 -5.46 -13.47 -39.76
C GLU A 529 -6.56 -13.53 -38.70
N GLU A 530 -7.73 -12.94 -38.95
CA GLU A 530 -8.88 -13.05 -38.04
C GLU A 530 -9.35 -14.51 -37.89
N PHE A 531 -9.38 -15.27 -38.99
CA PHE A 531 -9.69 -16.70 -38.94
C PHE A 531 -8.74 -17.49 -38.02
N PHE A 532 -7.43 -17.23 -38.12
CA PHE A 532 -6.44 -17.89 -37.27
C PHE A 532 -6.49 -17.41 -35.82
N ARG A 533 -6.72 -16.11 -35.56
CA ARG A 533 -6.90 -15.57 -34.21
C ARG A 533 -8.14 -16.11 -33.49
N ASN A 534 -9.14 -16.57 -34.22
CA ASN A 534 -10.32 -17.21 -33.64
C ASN A 534 -10.05 -18.66 -33.18
N GLN A 535 -8.87 -19.22 -33.45
CA GLN A 535 -8.45 -20.51 -32.91
C GLN A 535 -7.91 -20.32 -31.49
N GLU A 536 -8.36 -21.14 -30.54
CA GLU A 536 -7.95 -21.05 -29.12
C GLU A 536 -6.43 -21.11 -28.93
N ALA A 537 -5.72 -21.80 -29.82
CA ALA A 537 -4.27 -21.98 -29.80
C ALA A 537 -3.46 -20.73 -30.21
N ILE A 538 -4.07 -19.71 -30.83
CA ILE A 538 -3.36 -18.57 -31.44
C ILE A 538 -3.79 -17.27 -30.75
N ALA A 539 -2.83 -16.56 -30.14
CA ALA A 539 -3.06 -15.21 -29.64
C ALA A 539 -2.99 -14.16 -30.77
N GLN A 540 -2.03 -14.34 -31.69
CA GLN A 540 -1.82 -13.44 -32.81
C GLN A 540 -1.33 -14.20 -34.03
N SER A 541 -1.81 -13.81 -35.20
CA SER A 541 -1.29 -14.24 -36.49
C SER A 541 -0.96 -13.02 -37.33
N LYS A 542 0.12 -13.11 -38.10
CA LYS A 542 0.52 -12.11 -39.09
C LYS A 542 0.85 -12.82 -40.40
N ILE A 543 0.27 -12.37 -41.50
CA ILE A 543 0.45 -12.98 -42.82
C ILE A 543 1.07 -11.95 -43.76
N GLU A 544 2.28 -12.22 -44.22
CA GLU A 544 3.01 -11.38 -45.16
C GLU A 544 3.11 -12.08 -46.52
N ILE A 545 2.66 -11.40 -47.57
CA ILE A 545 2.75 -11.91 -48.94
C ILE A 545 3.87 -11.18 -49.66
N SER A 546 4.84 -11.93 -50.15
CA SER A 546 5.86 -11.45 -51.06
C SER A 546 5.55 -11.88 -52.50
N PRO A 547 5.69 -10.99 -53.49
CA PRO A 547 6.07 -9.59 -53.34
C PRO A 547 4.94 -8.68 -52.81
N PHE A 548 5.32 -7.61 -52.10
CA PHE A 548 4.42 -6.76 -51.28
C PHE A 548 3.25 -6.10 -52.04
N TRP A 549 3.29 -6.04 -53.38
CA TRP A 549 2.19 -5.50 -54.19
C TRP A 549 1.00 -6.45 -54.35
N ARG A 550 1.13 -7.73 -53.95
CA ARG A 550 0.00 -8.68 -53.94
C ARG A 550 -0.86 -8.45 -52.71
N LYS A 551 -2.13 -8.11 -52.92
CA LYS A 551 -3.08 -7.79 -51.84
C LYS A 551 -3.88 -8.98 -51.32
N SER A 552 -3.87 -10.12 -52.01
CA SER A 552 -4.67 -11.31 -51.68
C SER A 552 -3.88 -12.60 -51.84
N ILE A 553 -4.38 -13.67 -51.21
CA ILE A 553 -3.77 -15.00 -51.26
C ILE A 553 -3.72 -15.49 -52.72
N PRO A 554 -2.52 -15.81 -53.26
CA PRO A 554 -2.34 -16.22 -54.64
C PRO A 554 -3.00 -17.58 -54.93
N SER A 555 -3.49 -17.77 -56.16
CA SER A 555 -4.12 -19.03 -56.56
C SER A 555 -3.16 -20.22 -56.64
N ASN A 556 -1.85 -19.95 -56.77
CA ASN A 556 -0.77 -20.92 -56.83
C ASN A 556 0.14 -20.73 -55.61
N ILE A 557 -0.04 -21.59 -54.63
CA ILE A 557 0.64 -21.55 -53.34
C ILE A 557 1.77 -22.58 -53.41
N LYS A 558 2.98 -22.14 -53.74
CA LYS A 558 4.15 -23.04 -53.83
C LYS A 558 5.09 -22.91 -52.65
N ASN A 559 5.17 -21.72 -52.08
CA ASN A 559 6.12 -21.39 -51.03
C ASN A 559 5.35 -20.80 -49.84
N VAL A 560 5.17 -21.60 -48.79
CA VAL A 560 4.61 -21.17 -47.51
C VAL A 560 5.67 -21.40 -46.45
N GLU A 561 6.02 -20.35 -45.72
CA GLU A 561 6.91 -20.42 -44.56
C GLU A 561 6.09 -20.11 -43.32
N ILE A 562 6.23 -20.95 -42.29
CA ILE A 562 5.56 -20.77 -41.00
C ILE A 562 6.63 -20.54 -39.95
N ASN A 563 6.53 -19.42 -39.25
CA ASN A 563 7.37 -19.07 -38.13
C ASN A 563 6.53 -18.99 -36.86
N TYR A 564 7.10 -19.45 -35.76
CA TYR A 564 6.49 -19.36 -34.45
C TYR A 564 7.26 -18.34 -33.62
N GLU A 565 6.61 -17.22 -33.32
CA GLU A 565 7.17 -16.22 -32.40
C GLU A 565 7.08 -16.78 -30.98
N LYS A 566 8.23 -16.85 -30.29
CA LYS A 566 8.32 -17.26 -28.89
C LYS A 566 7.87 -16.14 -27.96
#